data_AF-A0A7W1B8I3-F1
#
_entry.id   AF-A0A7W1B8I3-F1
#
_cell.length_a   1.000
_cell.length_b   1.000
_cell.length_c   1.000
_cell.angle_alpha   90.00
_cell.angle_beta   90.00
_cell.angle_gamma   90.00
#
_symmetry.space_group_name_H-M   'P 1'
#
loop_
_entity.id
_entity.type
_entity.pdbx_description
1 polymer ?
#
loop_
_entity_poly.entity_id
_entity_poly.type
_entity_poly.pdbx_seq_one_letter_code
_entity_poly.pdbx_strand_id
1 'polypeptide(L)'
;MSANLANTQGQLVVRRDVKFNGVKVFSATMVADRDQLGEKVTAWMNAEPETRKVTDIVITQSSDEAFHCIAITVFYWEDTTSRR
;
A
#
# COMPACT_ATOMS: atom_id res chain seq x y z
N MET A 1 10.67 -33.24 17.87
CA MET A 1 10.28 -31.82 17.84
C MET A 1 10.04 -31.45 16.38
N SER A 2 8.78 -31.44 15.95
CA SER A 2 8.42 -31.22 14.55
C SER A 2 8.41 -29.72 14.25
N ALA A 3 9.29 -29.28 13.36
CA ALA A 3 9.29 -27.91 12.86
C ALA A 3 8.02 -27.69 12.02
N ASN A 4 7.17 -26.76 12.44
CA ASN A 4 6.06 -26.25 11.63
C ASN A 4 6.64 -25.57 10.39
N LEU A 5 6.75 -26.32 9.30
CA LEU A 5 6.90 -25.81 7.94
C LEU A 5 5.57 -25.15 7.53
N ALA A 6 5.29 -23.99 8.11
CA ALA A 6 4.13 -23.19 7.76
C ALA A 6 4.35 -22.62 6.34
N ASN A 7 3.86 -23.39 5.36
CA ASN A 7 3.40 -22.99 4.04
C ASN A 7 3.82 -21.59 3.57
N THR A 8 5.08 -21.42 3.15
CA THR A 8 5.56 -20.18 2.52
C THR A 8 5.30 -20.21 1.01
N GLN A 9 4.08 -20.55 0.59
CA GLN A 9 3.70 -20.47 -0.81
C GLN A 9 3.15 -19.08 -1.12
N GLY A 10 4.05 -18.16 -1.49
CA GLY A 10 3.67 -16.90 -2.11
C GLY A 10 3.26 -17.15 -3.57
N GLN A 11 2.05 -16.75 -3.94
CA GLN A 11 1.60 -16.80 -5.33
C GLN A 11 2.07 -15.53 -6.07
N LEU A 12 2.93 -15.67 -7.07
CA LEU A 12 3.28 -14.56 -7.96
C LEU A 12 2.11 -14.30 -8.91
N VAL A 13 1.47 -13.14 -8.75
CA VAL A 13 0.43 -12.66 -9.67
C VAL A 13 1.00 -11.52 -10.50
N VAL A 14 1.18 -11.74 -11.80
CA VAL A 14 1.62 -10.68 -12.73
C VAL A 14 0.39 -10.05 -13.38
N ARG A 15 0.05 -8.82 -12.98
CA ARG A 15 -1.02 -8.01 -13.58
C ARG A 15 -0.46 -7.14 -14.69
N ARG A 16 -0.58 -7.58 -15.94
CA ARG A 16 -0.04 -6.85 -17.12
C ARG A 16 -0.78 -5.54 -17.43
N ASP A 17 -2.00 -5.41 -16.93
CA ASP A 17 -2.88 -4.26 -17.05
C ASP A 17 -2.52 -3.12 -16.08
N VAL A 18 -1.82 -3.41 -14.99
CA VAL A 18 -1.40 -2.41 -14.00
C VAL A 18 0.00 -1.92 -14.31
N LYS A 19 0.10 -0.75 -14.94
CA LYS A 19 1.38 -0.02 -15.08
C LYS A 19 1.53 0.96 -13.93
N PHE A 20 2.73 1.03 -13.35
CA PHE A 20 3.09 2.03 -12.34
C PHE A 20 4.57 2.37 -12.49
N ASN A 21 4.96 3.56 -12.04
CA ASN A 21 6.37 3.96 -11.93
C ASN A 21 6.72 4.44 -10.52
N GLY A 22 5.74 4.43 -9.59
CA GLY A 22 5.92 4.78 -8.19
C GLY A 22 5.03 3.95 -7.28
N VAL A 23 5.46 3.83 -6.02
CA VAL A 23 4.70 3.19 -4.95
C VAL A 23 4.83 4.03 -3.68
N LYS A 24 3.71 4.18 -2.96
CA LYS A 24 3.64 4.86 -1.68
C LYS A 24 2.97 3.93 -0.68
N VAL A 25 3.67 3.63 0.41
CA VAL A 25 3.15 2.76 1.47
C VAL A 25 2.78 3.62 2.67
N PHE A 26 1.55 3.45 3.15
CA PHE A 26 1.06 4.04 4.38
C PHE A 26 0.79 2.90 5.35
N SER A 27 1.41 2.91 6.52
CA SER A 27 1.21 1.84 7.51
C SER A 27 0.99 2.42 8.90
N ALA A 28 0.15 1.74 9.68
CA ALA A 28 -0.08 2.05 11.08
C ALA A 28 -0.12 0.77 11.92
N THR A 29 0.55 0.81 13.07
CA THR A 29 0.58 -0.25 14.08
C THR A 29 -0.21 0.13 15.34
N MET A 30 -0.32 1.43 15.64
CA MET A 30 -1.10 1.95 16.76
C MET A 30 -2.53 2.27 16.33
N VAL A 31 -3.49 1.99 17.22
CA VAL A 31 -4.93 2.19 16.95
C VAL A 31 -5.25 3.62 16.53
N ALA A 32 -4.74 4.62 17.27
CA ALA A 32 -4.99 6.04 16.96
C ALA A 32 -4.48 6.46 15.57
N ASP A 33 -3.40 5.86 15.09
CA ASP A 33 -2.84 6.17 13.76
C ASP A 33 -3.63 5.51 12.62
N ARG A 34 -4.39 4.44 12.91
CA ARG A 34 -5.22 3.76 11.93
C ARG A 34 -6.35 4.64 11.43
N ASP A 35 -7.02 5.34 12.36
CA ASP A 35 -8.17 6.20 12.04
C ASP A 35 -7.76 7.33 11.09
N GLN A 36 -6.56 7.87 11.28
CA GLN A 36 -6.01 8.94 10.43
C GLN A 36 -5.39 8.43 9.12
N LEU A 37 -5.17 7.12 8.96
CA LEU A 37 -4.42 6.60 7.82
C LEU A 37 -5.17 6.84 6.50
N GLY A 38 -6.49 6.66 6.49
CA GLY A 38 -7.33 6.91 5.32
C GLY A 38 -7.31 8.38 4.90
N GLU A 39 -7.37 9.30 5.86
CA GLU A 39 -7.27 10.74 5.62
C GLU A 39 -5.90 11.11 5.05
N LYS A 40 -4.82 10.57 5.63
CA LYS A 40 -3.44 10.80 5.13
C LYS A 40 -3.25 10.29 3.70
N VAL A 41 -3.77 9.11 3.38
CA VAL A 41 -3.73 8.55 2.01
C VAL A 41 -4.51 9.44 1.05
N THR A 42 -5.74 9.84 1.43
CA THR A 42 -6.61 10.68 0.61
C THR A 42 -6.01 12.05 0.35
N ALA A 43 -5.49 12.71 1.40
CA ALA A 43 -4.82 13.99 1.30
C ALA A 43 -3.59 13.91 0.38
N TRP A 44 -2.78 12.84 0.49
CA TRP A 44 -1.62 12.65 -0.39
C TRP A 44 -2.00 12.38 -1.85
N MET A 45 -3.08 11.63 -2.10
CA MET A 45 -3.59 11.42 -3.47
C MET A 45 -4.08 12.73 -4.09
N ASN A 46 -4.72 13.59 -3.30
CA ASN A 46 -5.30 14.86 -3.76
C ASN A 46 -4.29 16.01 -3.83
N ALA A 47 -3.08 15.86 -3.30
CA ALA A 47 -2.09 16.94 -3.28
C ALA A 47 -1.53 17.28 -4.67
N GLU A 48 -1.47 16.30 -5.59
CA GLU A 48 -0.87 16.46 -6.93
C GLU A 48 -1.65 15.67 -8.01
N PRO A 49 -2.96 15.92 -8.21
CA PRO A 49 -3.80 15.09 -9.10
C PRO A 49 -3.42 15.22 -10.58
N GLU A 50 -2.83 16.36 -10.98
CA GLU A 50 -2.44 16.64 -12.37
C GLU A 50 -1.24 15.79 -12.82
N THR A 51 -0.34 15.49 -11.90
CA THR A 51 0.92 14.78 -12.21
C THR A 51 0.89 13.33 -11.76
N ARG A 52 0.01 12.97 -10.80
CA ARG A 52 -0.06 11.64 -10.19
C ARG A 52 -1.40 10.96 -10.49
N LYS A 53 -1.33 9.86 -11.22
CA LYS A 53 -2.46 8.96 -11.47
C LYS A 53 -2.31 7.68 -10.65
N VAL A 54 -3.22 7.44 -9.71
CA VAL A 54 -3.28 6.18 -8.97
C VAL A 54 -3.70 5.05 -9.91
N THR A 55 -3.00 3.92 -9.87
CA THR A 55 -3.21 2.78 -10.77
C THR A 55 -3.64 1.51 -10.04
N ASP A 56 -3.26 1.34 -8.77
CA ASP A 56 -3.73 0.25 -7.93
C ASP A 56 -3.62 0.60 -6.44
N ILE A 57 -4.46 -0.02 -5.62
CA ILE A 57 -4.38 0.10 -4.16
C ILE A 57 -4.51 -1.31 -3.56
N VAL A 58 -3.52 -1.69 -2.76
CA VAL A 58 -3.53 -2.95 -2.04
C VAL A 58 -3.57 -2.65 -0.54
N ILE A 59 -4.61 -3.14 0.12
CA ILE A 59 -4.76 -3.06 1.57
C ILE A 59 -4.35 -4.40 2.15
N THR A 60 -3.35 -4.38 3.01
CA THR A 60 -2.90 -5.56 3.75
C THR A 60 -3.15 -5.33 5.23
N GLN A 61 -3.69 -6.34 5.88
CA GLN A 61 -3.90 -6.35 7.31
C GLN A 61 -3.21 -7.58 7.88
N SER A 62 -2.58 -7.41 9.03
CA SER A 62 -2.04 -8.51 9.83
C SER A 62 -2.51 -8.28 11.25
N SER A 63 -3.14 -9.28 11.85
CA SER A 63 -3.61 -9.23 13.24
C SER A 63 -3.03 -10.42 13.99
N ASP A 64 -2.23 -10.15 15.00
CA ASP A 64 -1.97 -11.09 16.09
C ASP A 64 -2.81 -10.70 17.33
N GLU A 65 -2.73 -11.51 18.39
CA GLU A 65 -3.53 -11.36 19.62
C GLU A 65 -3.32 -10.01 20.34
N ALA A 66 -2.23 -9.29 20.04
CA ALA A 66 -1.85 -8.04 20.71
C ALA A 66 -1.71 -6.83 19.77
N PHE A 67 -1.48 -7.05 18.47
CA PHE A 67 -1.18 -6.00 17.50
C PHE A 67 -1.86 -6.30 16.18
N HIS A 68 -2.65 -5.32 15.75
CA HIS A 68 -3.20 -5.31 14.42
C HIS A 68 -2.42 -4.24 13.65
N CYS A 69 -1.81 -4.61 12.54
CA CYS A 69 -1.19 -3.68 11.59
C CYS A 69 -2.11 -3.52 10.36
N ILE A 70 -2.08 -2.35 9.74
CA ILE A 70 -2.65 -2.12 8.40
C ILE A 70 -1.59 -1.43 7.56
N ALA A 71 -1.45 -1.85 6.31
CA ALA A 71 -0.71 -1.12 5.31
C ALA A 71 -1.58 -0.92 4.07
N ILE A 72 -1.66 0.33 3.62
CA ILE A 72 -2.28 0.75 2.38
C ILE A 72 -1.14 1.06 1.41
N THR A 73 -0.96 0.19 0.42
CA THR A 73 0.04 0.34 -0.63
C THR A 73 -0.64 0.94 -1.85
N VAL A 74 -0.26 2.15 -2.21
CA VAL A 74 -0.78 2.86 -3.38
C VAL A 74 0.26 2.81 -4.49
N PHE A 75 -0.09 2.17 -5.60
CA PHE A 75 0.68 2.19 -6.84
C PHE A 75 0.19 3.31 -7.72
N TYR A 76 1.11 4.04 -8.34
CA TYR A 76 0.77 5.19 -9.15
C TYR A 76 1.71 5.35 -10.35
N TRP A 77 1.22 6.09 -11.33
CA TRP A 77 2.00 6.64 -12.41
C TRP A 77 2.16 8.14 -12.20
N GLU A 78 3.39 8.61 -12.19
CA GLU A 78 3.73 10.01 -12.06
C GLU A 78 4.36 10.53 -13.35
N ASP A 79 3.80 11.59 -13.90
CA ASP A 79 4.36 12.28 -15.06
C ASP A 79 5.59 13.10 -14.62
N THR A 80 6.77 12.49 -14.76
CA THR A 80 8.04 13.14 -14.41
C THR A 80 8.42 14.28 -15.36
N THR A 81 7.75 14.43 -16.49
CA THR A 81 8.00 15.51 -17.45
C THR A 81 7.44 16.86 -16.96
N SER A 82 6.42 16.85 -16.09
CA SER A 82 5.79 18.06 -15.52
C SER A 82 6.57 18.70 -14.34
N ARG A 83 7.63 18.06 -13.85
CA ARG A 83 8.43 18.55 -12.70
C ARG A 83 9.72 19.29 -13.07
N ARG A 84 9.92 19.60 -14.36
CA ARG A 84 11.08 20.35 -14.86
C ARG A 84 10.80 21.85 -14.94
#